data_AF-A0A166BSX8-F1
#
_entry.id   AF-A0A166BSX8-F1
#
_cell.length_a   1.000
_cell.length_b   1.000
_cell.length_c   1.000
_cell.angle_alpha   90.00
_cell.angle_beta   90.00
_cell.angle_gamma   90.00
#
_symmetry.space_group_name_H-M   'P 1'
#
loop_
_entity.id
_entity.type
_entity.pdbx_description
1 polymer ?
#
loop_
_entity_poly.entity_id
_entity_poly.type
_entity_poly.pdbx_seq_one_letter_code
_entity_poly.pdbx_strand_id
1 'polypeptide(L)'
;MDHPQPPQFFIKAGQLYEMYNETSILYGNIYNTTDSSFAPLPFKLTFGPTKMGVQDGHWAWKGTQLFYHHGNSNNFGLFFSCSEPSGTRGVYLDLKVRRTPNECDMTTLHSLGKARYA
;
A
#
# COMPACT_ATOMS: atom_id res chain seq x y z
N MET A 1 -25.18 1.77 13.22
CA MET A 1 -24.47 1.67 11.93
C MET A 1 -23.21 0.91 12.22
N ASP A 2 -23.06 -0.27 11.62
CA ASP A 2 -21.88 -1.10 11.80
C ASP A 2 -20.76 -0.51 10.93
N HIS A 3 -19.69 -0.03 11.54
CA HIS A 3 -18.55 0.50 10.80
C HIS A 3 -17.70 -0.69 10.34
N PRO A 4 -17.33 -0.77 9.05
CA PRO A 4 -16.45 -1.84 8.59
C PRO A 4 -15.16 -1.82 9.41
N GLN A 5 -14.73 -3.00 9.87
CA GLN A 5 -13.49 -3.11 10.62
C GLN A 5 -12.32 -2.64 9.77
N PRO A 6 -11.31 -1.97 10.37
CA PRO A 6 -10.14 -1.55 9.63
C PRO A 6 -9.42 -2.78 9.04
N PRO A 7 -8.89 -2.68 7.81
CA PRO A 7 -8.14 -3.76 7.20
C PRO A 7 -6.92 -4.10 8.06
N GLN A 8 -6.65 -5.40 8.19
CA GLN A 8 -5.54 -5.91 8.98
C GLN A 8 -4.37 -6.27 8.07
N PHE A 9 -3.25 -5.59 8.28
CA PHE A 9 -2.03 -5.80 7.54
C PHE A 9 -0.95 -6.44 8.40
N PHE A 10 -0.23 -7.40 7.82
CA PHE A 10 0.96 -7.98 8.43
C PHE A 10 2.06 -8.22 7.39
N ILE A 11 3.29 -8.37 7.86
CA ILE A 11 4.45 -8.62 7.01
C ILE A 11 5.07 -9.96 7.38
N LYS A 12 5.34 -10.80 6.38
CA LYS A 12 6.06 -12.07 6.54
C LYS A 12 7.14 -12.16 5.47
N ALA A 13 8.40 -12.37 5.89
CA ALA A 13 9.56 -12.44 4.99
C ALA A 13 9.66 -11.25 4.00
N GLY A 14 9.41 -10.03 4.49
CA GLY A 14 9.46 -8.80 3.67
C GLY A 14 8.28 -8.62 2.71
N GLN A 15 7.29 -9.51 2.70
CA GLN A 15 6.08 -9.39 1.90
C GLN A 15 4.91 -8.88 2.75
N LEU A 16 4.15 -7.90 2.23
CA LEU A 16 2.92 -7.40 2.84
C LEU A 16 1.76 -8.32 2.50
N TYR A 17 0.89 -8.53 3.49
CA TYR A 17 -0.34 -9.27 3.36
C TYR A 17 -1.50 -8.49 3.98
N GLU A 18 -2.67 -8.60 3.37
CA GLU A 18 -3.95 -8.15 3.91
C GLU A 18 -4.80 -9.35 4.28
N MET A 19 -5.35 -9.37 5.49
CA MET A 19 -6.42 -10.30 5.85
C MET A 19 -7.75 -9.75 5.34
N TYR A 20 -8.23 -10.31 4.23
CA TYR A 20 -9.48 -9.86 3.60
C TYR A 20 -10.71 -10.40 4.32
N ASN A 21 -10.62 -11.64 4.82
CA ASN A 21 -11.63 -12.27 5.68
C ASN A 21 -10.95 -13.37 6.53
N GLU A 22 -11.73 -14.19 7.23
CA GLU A 22 -11.21 -15.26 8.11
C GLU A 22 -10.48 -16.40 7.36
N THR A 23 -10.64 -16.50 6.04
CA THR A 23 -10.13 -17.62 5.23
C THR A 23 -9.22 -17.19 4.08
N SER A 24 -9.13 -15.90 3.78
CA SER A 24 -8.43 -15.35 2.63
C SER A 24 -7.42 -14.28 3.03
N ILE A 25 -6.18 -14.52 2.61
CA ILE A 25 -5.06 -13.60 2.76
C ILE A 25 -4.63 -13.16 1.36
N LEU A 26 -4.56 -11.86 1.14
CA LEU A 26 -4.13 -11.26 -0.12
C LEU A 26 -2.71 -10.71 -0.02
N TYR A 27 -1.97 -10.77 -1.13
CA TYR A 27 -0.65 -10.19 -1.27
C TYR A 27 -0.76 -8.70 -1.57
N GLY A 28 -0.05 -7.88 -0.80
CA GLY A 28 0.18 -6.47 -1.10
C GLY A 28 1.27 -6.31 -2.16
N ASN A 29 0.86 -5.98 -3.37
CA ASN A 29 1.71 -5.91 -4.56
C ASN A 29 1.92 -4.45 -4.99
N ILE A 30 3.13 -4.12 -5.44
CA ILE A 30 3.45 -2.84 -6.06
C ILE A 30 3.55 -3.01 -7.57
N TYR A 31 2.71 -2.30 -8.32
CA TYR A 31 2.76 -2.25 -9.77
C TYR A 31 3.46 -0.98 -10.24
N ASN A 32 4.33 -1.12 -11.23
CA ASN A 32 4.85 0.01 -11.97
C ASN A 32 3.77 0.55 -12.91
N THR A 33 3.48 1.84 -12.80
CA THR A 33 2.47 2.55 -13.60
C THR A 33 3.07 3.65 -14.46
N THR A 34 4.40 3.70 -14.63
CA THR A 34 5.07 4.74 -15.44
C THR A 34 4.63 4.76 -16.90
N ASP A 35 4.17 3.62 -17.43
CA ASP A 35 3.71 3.51 -18.81
C ASP A 35 2.25 3.96 -18.99
N SER A 36 1.55 4.27 -17.90
CA SER A 36 0.17 4.78 -17.92
C SER A 36 0.15 6.30 -17.94
N SER A 37 -0.40 6.88 -19.00
CA SER A 37 -0.62 8.33 -19.11
C SER A 37 -1.63 8.89 -18.10
N PHE A 38 -2.40 8.02 -17.44
CA PHE A 38 -3.45 8.40 -16.49
C PHE A 38 -3.06 8.15 -15.03
N ALA A 39 -1.92 7.51 -14.78
CA ALA A 39 -1.48 7.25 -13.41
C ALA A 39 -0.90 8.53 -12.79
N PRO A 40 -1.38 8.96 -11.62
CA PRO A 40 -0.91 10.19 -10.98
C PRO A 40 0.52 10.06 -10.44
N LEU A 41 0.97 8.83 -10.20
CA LEU A 41 2.24 8.47 -9.55
C LEU A 41 2.81 7.18 -10.17
N PRO A 42 4.13 6.92 -10.03
CA PRO A 42 4.82 5.84 -10.74
C PRO A 42 4.55 4.43 -10.18
N PHE A 43 4.05 4.31 -8.96
CA PHE A 43 3.79 3.03 -8.32
C PHE A 43 2.40 2.98 -7.69
N LYS A 44 1.67 1.88 -7.92
CA LYS A 44 0.35 1.61 -7.34
C LYS A 44 0.39 0.39 -6.42
N LEU A 45 -0.15 0.53 -5.22
CA LEU A 45 -0.41 -0.58 -4.30
C LEU A 45 -1.74 -1.24 -4.66
N THR A 46 -1.73 -2.56 -4.75
CA THR A 46 -2.92 -3.39 -4.99
C THR A 46 -2.85 -4.65 -4.14
N PHE A 47 -4.01 -5.22 -3.82
CA PHE A 47 -4.12 -6.49 -3.11
C PHE A 47 -4.69 -7.57 -4.03
N GLY A 48 -4.10 -8.77 -4.03
CA GLY A 48 -4.54 -9.87 -4.88
C GLY A 48 -4.11 -11.25 -4.39
N PRO A 49 -4.64 -12.34 -4.97
CA PRO A 49 -4.40 -13.70 -4.49
C PRO A 49 -2.97 -14.21 -4.76
N THR A 50 -2.22 -13.54 -5.63
CA THR A 50 -0.87 -13.94 -6.05
C THR A 50 0.11 -12.79 -5.83
N LYS A 51 1.37 -13.16 -5.53
CA LYS A 51 2.47 -12.21 -5.52
C LYS A 51 2.78 -11.78 -6.95
N MET A 52 2.67 -10.49 -7.24
CA MET A 52 2.86 -9.89 -8.56
C MET A 52 3.50 -8.51 -8.46
N GLY A 53 3.83 -7.91 -9.61
CA GLY A 53 4.44 -6.58 -9.68
C GLY A 53 5.94 -6.59 -9.44
N VAL A 54 6.46 -5.51 -8.87
CA VAL A 54 7.90 -5.29 -8.60
C VAL A 54 8.43 -6.35 -7.62
N GLN A 55 9.49 -7.07 -8.01
CA GLN A 55 9.95 -8.28 -7.31
C GLN A 55 11.04 -8.05 -6.26
N ASP A 56 11.83 -7.00 -6.42
CA ASP A 56 13.02 -6.65 -5.63
C ASP A 56 12.74 -5.60 -4.54
N GLY A 57 11.46 -5.30 -4.30
CA GLY A 57 11.03 -4.51 -3.16
C GLY A 57 10.66 -5.36 -1.96
N HIS A 58 10.71 -4.74 -0.78
CA HIS A 58 10.24 -5.35 0.46
C HIS A 58 9.49 -4.34 1.33
N TRP A 59 8.64 -4.88 2.18
CA TRP A 59 7.83 -4.13 3.12
C TRP A 59 8.45 -4.18 4.51
N ALA A 60 8.34 -3.07 5.24
CA ALA A 60 8.76 -2.98 6.62
C ALA A 60 7.82 -2.08 7.43
N TRP A 61 7.68 -2.39 8.72
CA TRP A 61 7.06 -1.49 9.69
C TRP A 61 8.16 -0.63 10.33
N LYS A 62 7.95 0.68 10.39
CA LYS A 62 8.75 1.60 11.20
C LYS A 62 7.82 2.26 12.21
N GLY A 63 7.87 1.79 13.46
CA GLY A 63 6.81 2.09 14.43
C GLY A 63 5.48 1.53 13.93
N THR A 64 4.44 2.37 13.86
CA THR A 64 3.12 1.98 13.35
C THR A 64 2.91 2.30 11.87
N GLN A 65 3.92 2.83 11.18
CA GLN A 65 3.82 3.26 9.78
C GLN A 65 4.42 2.21 8.84
N LEU A 66 3.72 1.97 7.73
CA LEU A 66 4.14 1.03 6.70
C LEU A 66 5.11 1.70 5.72
N PHE A 67 6.20 1.01 5.40
CA PHE A 67 7.20 1.44 4.43
C PHE A 67 7.34 0.40 3.33
N TYR A 68 7.51 0.87 2.10
CA TYR A 68 7.98 0.06 0.98
C TYR A 68 9.40 0.50 0.62
N HIS A 69 10.30 -0.46 0.56
CA HIS A 69 11.71 -0.30 0.24
C HIS A 69 12.00 -0.95 -1.10
N HIS A 70 12.84 -0.30 -1.91
CA HIS A 70 13.29 -0.82 -3.20
C HIS A 70 14.70 -0.30 -3.47
N GLY A 71 15.68 -1.21 -3.46
CA GLY A 71 17.10 -0.86 -3.44
C GLY A 71 17.44 0.03 -2.23
N ASN A 72 18.10 1.16 -2.49
CA ASN A 72 18.48 2.15 -1.46
C ASN A 72 17.40 3.21 -1.18
N SER A 73 16.23 3.10 -1.81
CA SER A 73 15.14 4.07 -1.70
C SER A 73 13.94 3.49 -0.97
N ASN A 74 13.09 4.35 -0.43
CA ASN A 74 11.79 3.97 0.13
C ASN A 74 10.76 5.09 -0.11
N ASN A 75 9.51 4.83 0.21
CA ASN A 75 8.43 5.79 0.07
C ASN A 75 8.29 6.78 1.25
N PHE A 76 9.25 6.79 2.17
CA PHE A 76 9.23 7.62 3.39
C PHE A 76 7.98 7.41 4.27
N GLY A 77 7.32 6.25 4.14
CA GLY A 77 6.06 5.95 4.82
C GLY A 77 4.85 6.71 4.26
N LEU A 78 5.03 7.44 3.14
CA LEU A 78 3.99 8.23 2.50
C LEU A 78 3.34 7.45 1.37
N PHE A 79 2.02 7.55 1.34
CA PHE A 79 1.16 7.05 0.28
C PHE A 79 0.25 8.18 -0.19
N PHE A 80 -0.37 7.98 -1.34
CA PHE A 80 -1.28 8.93 -1.95
C PHE A 80 -2.55 8.20 -2.33
N SER A 81 -3.66 8.60 -1.74
CA SER A 81 -4.97 8.17 -2.20
C SER A 81 -5.38 9.10 -3.34
N CYS A 82 -5.56 8.59 -4.55
CA CYS A 82 -5.84 9.40 -5.74
C CYS A 82 -7.11 8.92 -6.42
N SER A 83 -7.87 9.84 -6.99
CA SER A 83 -9.00 9.50 -7.86
C SER A 83 -8.51 8.80 -9.14
N GLU A 84 -9.25 7.79 -9.58
CA GLU A 84 -9.00 7.06 -10.83
C GLU A 84 -10.12 7.33 -11.84
N PRO A 85 -9.88 7.15 -13.16
CA PRO A 85 -10.91 7.37 -14.19
C PRO A 85 -12.18 6.54 -14.00
N SER A 86 -12.09 5.40 -13.30
CA SER A 86 -13.24 4.56 -12.92
C SER A 86 -14.14 5.19 -11.85
N GLY A 87 -13.76 6.34 -11.26
CA GLY A 87 -14.45 6.96 -10.14
C GLY A 87 -14.09 6.36 -8.77
N THR A 88 -13.25 5.32 -8.73
CA THR A 88 -12.70 4.75 -7.50
C THR A 88 -11.43 5.48 -7.08
N ARG A 89 -10.95 5.23 -5.85
CA ARG A 89 -9.65 5.74 -5.39
C ARG A 89 -8.61 4.63 -5.36
N GLY A 90 -7.44 4.91 -5.92
CA GLY A 90 -6.27 4.02 -5.86
C GLY A 90 -5.29 4.51 -4.80
N VAL A 91 -4.48 3.59 -4.27
CA VAL A 91 -3.36 3.92 -3.37
C VAL A 91 -2.06 3.86 -4.15
N TYR A 92 -1.33 4.95 -4.16
CA TYR A 92 -0.09 5.13 -4.90
C TYR A 92 1.06 5.50 -3.97
N LEU A 93 2.29 5.34 -4.45
CA LEU A 93 3.49 5.80 -3.77
C LEU A 93 4.55 6.27 -4.78
N ASP A 94 5.54 7.00 -4.29
CA ASP A 94 6.76 7.32 -5.02
C ASP A 94 7.94 7.06 -4.10
N LEU A 95 9.06 6.62 -4.67
CA LEU A 95 10.32 6.40 -3.97
C LEU A 95 11.17 7.69 -3.90
N LYS A 96 10.68 8.78 -4.49
CA LYS A 96 11.25 10.12 -4.44
C LYS A 96 10.29 11.05 -3.70
N VAL A 97 10.84 11.97 -2.91
CA VAL A 97 10.05 13.03 -2.27
C VAL A 97 9.48 13.94 -3.37
N ARG A 98 8.15 14.05 -3.47
CA ARG A 98 7.44 14.92 -4.42
C ARG A 98 6.34 15.70 -3.74
N ARG A 99 5.90 16.78 -4.39
CA ARG A 99 4.64 17.45 -4.04
C ARG A 99 3.47 16.52 -4.33
N THR A 100 2.44 16.58 -3.51
CA THR A 100 1.18 15.86 -3.72
C THR A 100 0.60 16.24 -5.09
N PRO A 101 0.33 15.26 -5.99
CA PRO A 101 -0.33 15.54 -7.25
C PRO A 101 -1.75 16.10 -7.04
N ASN A 102 -2.28 16.78 -8.06
CA ASN A 102 -3.67 17.21 -8.04
C ASN A 102 -4.60 16.00 -7.89
N GLU A 103 -5.72 16.16 -7.17
CA GLU A 103 -6.71 15.11 -6.92
C GLU A 103 -6.21 13.90 -6.11
N CYS A 104 -5.06 14.05 -5.46
CA CYS A 104 -4.52 13.09 -4.51
C CYS A 104 -4.49 13.68 -3.09
N ASP A 105 -4.75 12.83 -2.11
CA ASP A 105 -4.56 13.12 -0.69
C ASP A 105 -3.39 12.32 -0.15
N MET A 106 -2.47 13.00 0.55
CA MET A 106 -1.37 12.34 1.24
C MET A 106 -1.91 11.55 2.43
N THR A 107 -1.45 10.32 2.58
CA THR A 107 -1.89 9.42 3.65
C THR A 107 -0.75 8.53 4.14
N THR A 108 -0.93 7.93 5.31
CA THR A 108 -0.03 6.95 5.90
C THR A 108 -0.81 5.68 6.17
N LEU A 109 -0.22 4.53 5.86
CA LEU A 109 -0.83 3.24 6.16
C LEU A 109 -0.31 2.73 7.51
N HIS A 110 -1.24 2.31 8.35
CA HIS A 110 -0.97 1.84 9.71
C HIS A 110 -1.55 0.45 9.91
N SER A 111 -0.91 -0.36 10.75
CA SER A 111 -1.53 -1.56 11.29
C SER A 111 -2.12 -1.23 12.67
N LEU A 112 -3.44 -1.34 12.78
CA LEU A 112 -4.15 -1.27 14.06
C LEU A 112 -4.76 -2.65 14.31
N GLY A 113 -3.92 -3.61 14.69
CA GLY A 113 -4.40 -4.87 15.23
C GLY A 113 -4.93 -4.64 16.65
N LYS A 114 -6.11 -5.17 16.99
CA LYS A 114 -6.51 -5.29 18.39
C LYS A 114 -5.42 -6.11 19.09
N ALA A 115 -4.68 -5.51 20.01
CA ALA A 115 -3.84 -6.25 20.94
C ALA A 115 -4.77 -7.14 21.78
N ARG A 116 -4.96 -8.39 21.37
CA ARG A 116 -5.46 -9.45 22.24
C ARG A 116 -4.24 -10.26 22.64
N TYR A 117 -3.63 -9.84 23.75
CA TYR A 117 -2.81 -10.76 24.53
C TYR A 117 -3.72 -11.89 25.02
N ALA A 118 -3.25 -13.11 24.81
CA ALA A 118 -3.78 -14.32 25.43
C ALA A 118 -3.59 -14.29 26.95
#